data_AF-A0A359LUY1-F1
#
_entry.id   AF-A0A359LUY1-F1
#
_cell.length_a   1.000
_cell.length_b   1.000
_cell.length_c   1.000
_cell.angle_alpha   90.00
_cell.angle_beta   90.00
_cell.angle_gamma   90.00
#
_symmetry.space_group_name_H-M   'P 1'
#
loop_
_entity.id
_entity.type
_entity.pdbx_description
1 polymer ?
#
loop_
_entity_poly.entity_id
_entity_poly.type
_entity_poly.pdbx_seq_one_letter_code
_entity_poly.pdbx_strand_id
1 'polypeptide(L)'
;MPKTHIVQQGEHLSAIAAQEGFGDFHVLWDHPENAAVKALRDPHVLFPGDQIFIPDREDKQERRATDQTHVFQADVPPLFLRCKLIDVDGNKMSETACDIALESGKPAEAADPTDTEGIVEKRMGRVVKQGELIAHPEKPEPHDVKYDLRIGSLNPETKISGQQARLNNLGYFAGYSVKDLDQLLWAAEEFECDHIAKPAKRPAIVAAPPDGEEDPATNDTAGKTGVQEDKIVKKLLAVHGM
;
A
#
# COMPACT_ATOMS: atom_id res chain seq x y z
N MET A 1 -16.82 -11.41 22.50
CA MET A 1 -15.77 -12.29 23.07
C MET A 1 -14.48 -11.97 22.36
N PRO A 2 -13.33 -11.96 23.05
CA PRO A 2 -12.04 -11.72 22.40
C PRO A 2 -11.81 -12.82 21.36
N LYS A 3 -11.19 -12.44 20.24
CA LYS A 3 -10.89 -13.37 19.16
C LYS A 3 -9.57 -13.01 18.49
N THR A 4 -8.97 -13.99 17.83
CA THR A 4 -7.80 -13.77 16.98
C THR A 4 -8.27 -13.70 15.54
N HIS A 5 -7.98 -12.59 14.87
CA HIS A 5 -8.19 -12.42 13.44
C HIS A 5 -6.93 -12.80 12.68
N ILE A 6 -7.10 -13.63 11.65
CA ILE A 6 -6.01 -14.01 10.75
C ILE A 6 -6.07 -13.06 9.57
N VAL A 7 -5.04 -12.23 9.42
CA VAL A 7 -4.93 -11.24 8.35
C VAL A 7 -5.05 -11.93 6.99
N GLN A 8 -5.89 -11.37 6.13
CA GLN A 8 -6.06 -11.77 4.74
C GLN A 8 -5.37 -10.76 3.80
N GLN A 9 -5.11 -11.17 2.56
CA GLN A 9 -4.54 -10.28 1.55
C GLN A 9 -5.41 -9.04 1.34
N GLY A 10 -4.79 -7.86 1.29
CA GLY A 10 -5.49 -6.58 1.12
C GLY A 10 -6.07 -6.00 2.42
N GLU A 11 -5.74 -6.58 3.57
CA GLU A 11 -6.14 -6.04 4.88
C GLU A 11 -5.03 -5.21 5.52
N HIS A 12 -5.45 -4.18 6.24
CA HIS A 12 -4.60 -3.33 7.05
C HIS A 12 -5.31 -3.06 8.38
N LEU A 13 -4.57 -2.67 9.41
CA LEU A 13 -5.11 -2.65 10.78
C LEU A 13 -6.28 -1.67 10.96
N SER A 14 -6.24 -0.52 10.27
CA SER A 14 -7.34 0.45 10.29
C SER A 14 -8.65 -0.11 9.72
N ALA A 15 -8.59 -0.98 8.70
CA ALA A 15 -9.76 -1.67 8.16
C ALA A 15 -10.28 -2.73 9.12
N ILE A 16 -9.39 -3.54 9.70
CA ILE A 16 -9.73 -4.59 10.68
C ILE A 16 -10.41 -3.94 11.89
N ALA A 17 -9.80 -2.90 12.46
CA ALA A 17 -10.38 -2.14 13.56
C ALA A 17 -11.78 -1.62 13.24
N ALA A 18 -11.98 -1.02 12.05
CA ALA A 18 -13.28 -0.52 11.63
C ALA A 18 -14.34 -1.63 11.50
N GLN A 19 -13.98 -2.79 10.94
CA GLN A 19 -14.89 -3.93 10.78
C GLN A 19 -15.30 -4.53 12.13
N GLU A 20 -14.38 -4.54 13.10
CA GLU A 20 -14.63 -4.98 14.47
C GLU A 20 -15.30 -3.89 15.33
N GLY A 21 -15.50 -2.70 14.76
CA GLY A 21 -16.20 -1.58 15.38
C GLY A 21 -15.37 -0.77 16.36
N PHE A 22 -14.05 -0.81 16.23
CA PHE A 22 -13.11 0.08 16.89
C PHE A 22 -12.92 1.36 16.06
N GLY A 23 -13.17 2.50 16.71
CA GLY A 23 -12.95 3.83 16.14
C GLY A 23 -11.48 4.22 16.02
N ASP A 24 -10.57 3.54 16.71
CA ASP A 24 -9.13 3.78 16.63
C ASP A 24 -8.40 2.44 16.55
N PHE A 25 -7.49 2.32 15.58
CA PHE A 25 -6.70 1.10 15.40
C PHE A 25 -5.65 0.94 16.50
N HIS A 26 -5.24 2.02 17.19
CA HIS A 26 -4.27 1.95 18.28
C HIS A 26 -4.75 1.04 19.42
N VAL A 27 -6.07 0.94 19.62
CA VAL A 27 -6.65 0.00 20.59
C VAL A 27 -6.24 -1.44 20.30
N LEU A 28 -6.16 -1.82 19.02
CA LEU A 28 -5.66 -3.12 18.61
C LEU A 28 -4.13 -3.14 18.58
N TRP A 29 -3.50 -2.12 17.99
CA TRP A 29 -2.05 -2.10 17.78
C TRP A 29 -1.23 -2.09 19.07
N ASP A 30 -1.68 -1.33 20.06
CA ASP A 30 -0.99 -1.14 21.34
C ASP A 30 -1.40 -2.20 22.37
N HIS A 31 -2.28 -3.13 21.99
CA HIS A 31 -2.67 -4.23 22.87
C HIS A 31 -1.46 -5.13 23.17
N PRO A 32 -1.24 -5.56 24.43
CA PRO A 32 -0.07 -6.36 24.81
C PRO A 32 0.03 -7.68 24.05
N GLU A 33 -1.10 -8.30 23.69
CA GLU A 33 -1.10 -9.54 22.89
C GLU A 33 -0.63 -9.35 21.43
N ASN A 34 -0.67 -8.10 20.92
CA ASN A 34 -0.22 -7.76 19.56
C ASN A 34 1.23 -7.25 19.52
N ALA A 35 1.94 -7.23 20.65
CA ALA A 35 3.30 -6.72 20.75
C ALA A 35 4.29 -7.41 19.78
N ALA A 36 4.10 -8.71 19.53
CA ALA A 36 4.94 -9.48 18.61
C ALA A 36 4.77 -9.02 17.15
N VAL A 37 3.53 -8.84 16.68
CA VAL A 37 3.26 -8.34 15.32
C VAL A 37 3.70 -6.88 15.20
N LYS A 38 3.45 -6.08 16.24
CA LYS A 38 3.89 -4.68 16.29
C LYS A 38 5.40 -4.49 16.18
N ALA A 39 6.19 -5.43 16.69
CA ALA A 39 7.64 -5.38 16.57
C ALA A 39 8.14 -5.69 15.16
N LEU A 40 7.32 -6.34 14.33
CA LEU A 40 7.72 -6.88 13.02
C LEU A 40 7.07 -6.15 11.83
N ARG A 41 5.95 -5.47 12.06
CA ARG A 41 5.09 -4.92 11.00
C ARG A 41 4.83 -3.43 11.20
N ASP A 42 4.44 -2.80 10.11
CA ASP A 42 3.77 -1.50 10.13
C ASP A 42 2.25 -1.73 10.24
N PRO A 43 1.48 -0.92 11.00
CA PRO A 43 0.04 -1.08 11.12
C PRO A 43 -0.72 -1.07 9.79
N HIS A 44 -0.19 -0.42 8.75
CA HIS A 44 -0.81 -0.36 7.42
C HIS A 44 -0.22 -1.33 6.40
N VAL A 45 0.80 -2.11 6.78
CA VAL A 45 1.48 -3.11 5.93
C VAL A 45 1.57 -4.42 6.71
N LEU A 46 0.48 -5.21 6.65
CA LEU A 46 0.38 -6.52 7.29
C LEU A 46 0.63 -7.63 6.26
N PHE A 47 1.02 -8.82 6.74
CA PHE A 47 1.19 -9.99 5.87
C PHE A 47 0.04 -10.99 6.09
N PRO A 48 -0.48 -11.64 5.02
CA PRO A 48 -1.47 -12.70 5.18
C PRO A 48 -0.96 -13.79 6.12
N GLY A 49 -1.83 -14.22 7.06
CA GLY A 49 -1.46 -15.17 8.10
C GLY A 49 -0.95 -14.54 9.40
N ASP A 50 -0.64 -13.24 9.42
CA ASP A 50 -0.39 -12.53 10.68
C ASP A 50 -1.62 -12.62 11.58
N GLN A 51 -1.41 -12.75 12.89
CA GLN A 51 -2.47 -12.92 13.88
C GLN A 51 -2.66 -11.63 14.68
N ILE A 52 -3.86 -11.04 14.60
CA ILE A 52 -4.23 -9.85 15.36
C ILE A 52 -5.25 -10.25 16.42
N PHE A 53 -4.88 -10.08 17.68
CA PHE A 53 -5.80 -10.19 18.80
C PHE A 53 -6.78 -9.01 18.81
N ILE A 54 -8.06 -9.33 18.89
CA ILE A 54 -9.17 -8.39 19.00
C ILE A 54 -9.79 -8.54 20.39
N PRO A 55 -9.63 -7.55 21.28
CA PRO A 55 -10.21 -7.58 22.61
C PRO A 55 -11.75 -7.45 22.55
N ASP A 56 -12.38 -7.73 23.69
CA ASP A 56 -13.79 -7.39 23.85
C ASP A 56 -14.00 -5.88 23.82
N ARG A 57 -15.07 -5.46 23.16
CA ARG A 57 -15.48 -4.07 23.15
C ARG A 57 -16.06 -3.69 24.51
N GLU A 58 -15.56 -2.60 25.06
CA GLU A 58 -16.11 -2.01 26.27
C GLU A 58 -17.22 -1.02 25.90
N ASP A 59 -18.42 -1.27 26.39
CA ASP A 59 -19.54 -0.36 26.20
C ASP A 59 -19.36 0.90 27.05
N LYS A 60 -19.30 2.06 26.38
CA LYS A 60 -19.33 3.35 27.07
C LYS A 60 -20.76 3.70 27.44
N GLN A 61 -21.03 3.78 28.75
CA GLN A 61 -22.33 4.22 29.26
C GLN A 61 -22.30 5.68 29.66
N GLU A 62 -23.28 6.46 29.20
CA GLU A 62 -23.44 7.88 29.52
C GLU A 62 -24.83 8.11 30.09
N ARG A 63 -24.91 8.55 31.34
CA ARG A 63 -26.20 8.89 31.96
C ARG A 63 -26.66 10.25 31.45
N ARG A 64 -27.89 10.32 30.95
CA ARG A 64 -28.52 11.55 30.47
C ARG A 64 -29.95 11.66 30.98
N ALA A 65 -30.43 12.90 31.10
CA ALA A 65 -31.79 13.15 31.56
C ALA A 65 -32.82 12.63 30.56
N THR A 66 -33.87 11.98 31.06
CA THR A 66 -35.08 11.69 30.30
C THR A 66 -35.76 13.02 29.91
N ASP A 67 -36.50 13.03 28.80
CA ASP A 67 -37.19 14.21 28.23
C ASP A 67 -36.30 15.29 27.57
N GLN A 68 -35.03 14.98 27.29
CA GLN A 68 -34.13 15.86 26.52
C GLN A 68 -33.53 15.14 25.31
N THR A 69 -33.26 15.89 24.24
CA THR A 69 -32.52 15.40 23.06
C THR A 69 -31.02 15.52 23.32
N HIS A 70 -30.30 14.42 23.15
CA HIS A 70 -28.84 14.36 23.34
C HIS A 70 -28.16 13.98 22.03
N VAL A 71 -27.03 14.63 21.71
CA VAL A 71 -26.19 14.28 20.56
C VAL A 71 -24.98 13.49 21.08
N PHE A 72 -24.81 12.27 20.55
CA PHE A 72 -23.62 11.46 20.80
C PHE A 72 -22.74 11.51 19.57
N GLN A 73 -21.49 11.92 19.75
CA GLN A 73 -20.50 11.98 18.69
C GLN A 73 -19.34 11.05 19.07
N ALA A 74 -19.00 10.15 18.15
CA ALA A 74 -17.76 9.38 18.23
C ALA A 74 -16.66 10.20 17.56
N ASP A 75 -15.53 10.36 18.26
CA ASP A 75 -14.32 10.90 17.65
C ASP A 75 -13.59 9.75 16.96
N VAL A 76 -13.48 9.84 15.64
CA VAL A 76 -12.96 8.78 14.78
C VAL A 76 -11.87 9.40 13.92
N PRO A 77 -10.59 9.09 14.20
CA PRO A 77 -9.47 9.63 13.44
C PRO A 77 -9.67 9.42 11.93
N PRO A 78 -9.53 10.46 11.10
CA PRO A 78 -9.58 10.30 9.65
C PRO A 78 -8.41 9.43 9.17
N LEU A 79 -8.65 8.62 8.14
CA LEU A 79 -7.61 7.89 7.43
C LEU A 79 -7.31 8.60 6.11
N PHE A 80 -6.04 8.68 5.74
CA PHE A 80 -5.59 9.36 4.53
C PHE A 80 -4.80 8.41 3.64
N LEU A 81 -5.08 8.46 2.34
CA LEU A 81 -4.21 7.96 1.29
C LEU A 81 -3.16 9.04 0.99
N ARG A 82 -1.87 8.67 1.03
CA ARG A 82 -0.76 9.54 0.66
C ARG A 82 0.04 8.90 -0.46
N CYS A 83 0.11 9.55 -1.61
CA CYS A 83 0.86 9.07 -2.76
C CYS A 83 1.94 10.08 -3.12
N LYS A 84 3.18 9.63 -3.27
CA LYS A 84 4.27 10.45 -3.79
C LYS A 84 4.47 10.12 -5.27
N LEU A 85 4.40 11.13 -6.11
CA LEU A 85 4.52 11.03 -7.55
C LEU A 85 5.88 11.53 -8.02
N ILE A 86 6.54 10.68 -8.81
CA ILE A 86 7.87 10.89 -9.34
C ILE A 86 7.79 10.58 -10.85
N ASP A 87 8.41 11.40 -11.67
CA ASP A 87 8.50 11.20 -13.12
C ASP A 87 9.53 10.10 -13.48
N VAL A 88 9.62 9.79 -14.77
CA VAL A 88 10.55 8.77 -15.29
C VAL A 88 12.03 9.13 -15.13
N ASP A 89 12.34 10.40 -14.92
CA ASP A 89 13.69 10.90 -14.70
C ASP A 89 14.03 10.97 -13.19
N GLY A 90 13.13 10.55 -12.32
CA GLY A 90 13.31 10.56 -10.86
C GLY A 90 13.01 11.90 -10.19
N ASN A 91 12.44 12.87 -10.92
CA ASN A 91 12.05 14.17 -10.36
C ASN A 91 10.65 14.11 -9.75
N LYS A 92 10.43 14.93 -8.73
CA LYS A 92 9.13 15.04 -8.06
C LYS A 92 8.14 15.72 -9.01
N MET A 93 6.96 15.14 -9.17
CA MET A 93 5.86 15.77 -9.90
C MET A 93 5.18 16.80 -8.98
N SER A 94 5.79 17.96 -8.78
CA SER A 94 5.26 19.02 -7.90
C SER A 94 4.17 19.84 -8.59
N GLU A 95 3.23 20.38 -7.81
CA GLU A 95 2.15 21.27 -8.29
C GLU A 95 1.31 20.65 -9.43
N THR A 96 1.27 19.33 -9.48
CA THR A 96 0.58 18.56 -10.53
C THR A 96 -0.86 18.33 -10.13
N ALA A 97 -1.80 18.76 -10.97
CA ALA A 97 -3.23 18.51 -10.76
C ALA A 97 -3.52 17.01 -10.78
N CYS A 98 -4.33 16.54 -9.85
CA CYS A 98 -4.64 15.12 -9.69
C CYS A 98 -6.14 14.91 -9.48
N ASP A 99 -6.68 13.86 -10.10
CA ASP A 99 -8.01 13.34 -9.83
C ASP A 99 -7.90 11.97 -9.12
N ILE A 100 -8.66 11.76 -8.05
CA ILE A 100 -8.64 10.51 -7.27
C ILE A 100 -10.05 9.92 -7.16
N ALA A 101 -10.19 8.66 -7.56
CA ALA A 101 -11.34 7.81 -7.27
C ALA A 101 -10.94 6.77 -6.22
N LEU A 102 -11.62 6.74 -5.06
CA LEU A 102 -11.34 5.77 -3.99
C LEU A 102 -12.30 4.58 -3.96
N GLU A 103 -13.16 4.41 -4.96
CA GLU A 103 -14.00 3.23 -5.10
C GLU A 103 -14.23 2.93 -6.58
N SER A 104 -14.20 1.66 -6.94
CA SER A 104 -14.43 1.22 -8.32
C SER A 104 -15.82 1.67 -8.80
N GLY A 105 -15.86 2.42 -9.90
CA GLY A 105 -17.10 2.90 -10.51
C GLY A 105 -17.62 4.24 -10.00
N LYS A 106 -16.93 4.88 -9.05
CA LYS A 106 -17.16 6.31 -8.75
C LYS A 106 -16.31 7.19 -9.69
N PRO A 107 -16.85 8.35 -10.14
CA PRO A 107 -16.04 9.30 -10.89
C PRO A 107 -14.88 9.78 -10.03
N ALA A 108 -13.71 9.95 -10.64
CA ALA A 108 -12.58 10.57 -9.99
C ALA A 108 -12.94 12.01 -9.62
N GLU A 109 -12.64 12.39 -8.38
CA GLU A 109 -12.83 13.75 -7.89
C GLU A 109 -11.51 14.49 -7.94
N ALA A 110 -11.55 15.75 -8.34
CA ALA A 110 -10.41 16.64 -8.21
C ALA A 110 -9.88 16.61 -6.77
N ALA A 111 -8.63 16.19 -6.64
CA ALA A 111 -7.85 16.29 -5.42
C ALA A 111 -7.09 17.62 -5.42
N ASP A 112 -6.53 17.97 -4.27
CA ASP A 112 -5.56 19.05 -4.23
C ASP A 112 -4.33 18.66 -5.09
N PRO A 113 -3.71 19.62 -5.81
CA PRO A 113 -2.49 19.36 -6.54
C PRO A 113 -1.40 18.81 -5.61
N THR A 114 -0.45 18.08 -6.19
CA THR A 114 0.70 17.60 -5.43
C THR A 114 1.48 18.76 -4.81
N ASP A 115 2.02 18.54 -3.62
CA ASP A 115 2.87 19.52 -2.96
C ASP A 115 4.25 19.65 -3.64
N THR A 116 5.13 20.48 -3.07
CA THR A 116 6.51 20.65 -3.55
C THR A 116 7.35 19.37 -3.49
N GLU A 117 6.91 18.38 -2.70
CA GLU A 117 7.55 17.07 -2.59
C GLU A 117 6.95 16.02 -3.54
N GLY A 118 5.96 16.42 -4.35
CA GLY A 118 5.22 15.54 -5.26
C GLY A 118 4.18 14.68 -4.54
N ILE A 119 3.75 15.06 -3.33
CA ILE A 119 2.81 14.27 -2.52
C ILE A 119 1.39 14.78 -2.73
N VAL A 120 0.47 13.87 -3.03
CA VAL A 120 -0.98 14.08 -2.97
C VAL A 120 -1.57 13.32 -1.79
N GLU A 121 -2.47 13.97 -1.06
CA GLU A 121 -3.16 13.41 0.09
C GLU A 121 -4.67 13.48 -0.10
N LYS A 122 -5.38 12.36 0.12
CA LYS A 122 -6.84 12.31 0.04
C LYS A 122 -7.38 11.53 1.23
N ARG A 123 -8.37 12.11 1.91
CA ARG A 123 -9.10 11.41 2.97
C ARG A 123 -9.85 10.22 2.37
N MET A 124 -9.74 9.06 3.00
CA MET A 124 -10.34 7.83 2.55
C MET A 124 -11.19 7.16 3.64
N GLY A 125 -12.16 6.36 3.21
CA GLY A 125 -12.88 5.45 4.10
C GLY A 125 -12.00 4.28 4.50
N ARG A 126 -12.14 3.80 5.75
CA ARG A 126 -11.26 2.75 6.31
C ARG A 126 -11.41 1.38 5.65
N VAL A 127 -12.49 1.15 4.91
CA VAL A 127 -12.77 -0.13 4.23
C VAL A 127 -12.47 -0.08 2.73
N VAL A 128 -11.94 1.04 2.24
CA VAL A 128 -11.55 1.16 0.83
C VAL A 128 -10.36 0.24 0.55
N LYS A 129 -10.46 -0.53 -0.55
CA LYS A 129 -9.42 -1.46 -1.00
C LYS A 129 -8.81 -1.12 -2.36
N GLN A 130 -9.46 -0.27 -3.14
CA GLN A 130 -9.06 0.02 -4.51
C GLN A 130 -9.31 1.49 -4.82
N GLY A 131 -8.54 2.04 -5.75
CA GLY A 131 -8.76 3.37 -6.28
C GLY A 131 -8.05 3.57 -7.62
N GLU A 132 -8.30 4.71 -8.23
CA GLU A 132 -7.60 5.20 -9.42
C GLU A 132 -7.09 6.61 -9.08
N LEU A 133 -5.84 6.88 -9.43
CA LEU A 133 -5.24 8.21 -9.38
C LEU A 133 -4.87 8.60 -10.81
N ILE A 134 -5.30 9.77 -11.25
CA ILE A 134 -4.95 10.35 -12.54
C ILE A 134 -4.16 11.63 -12.26
N ALA A 135 -2.90 11.66 -12.70
CA ALA A 135 -2.07 12.86 -12.65
C ALA A 135 -2.13 13.56 -14.01
N HIS A 136 -2.27 14.89 -13.98
CA HIS A 136 -2.32 15.76 -15.15
C HIS A 136 -1.06 16.63 -15.20
N PRO A 137 0.11 16.05 -15.56
CA PRO A 137 1.34 16.83 -15.67
C PRO A 137 1.20 17.92 -16.73
N GLU A 138 1.72 19.11 -16.42
CA GLU A 138 1.95 20.13 -17.43
C GLU A 138 3.22 19.78 -18.24
N LYS A 139 3.51 20.57 -19.28
CA LYS A 139 4.66 20.33 -20.18
C LYS A 139 5.96 20.06 -19.39
N PRO A 140 6.79 19.09 -19.82
CA PRO A 140 6.89 18.57 -21.20
C PRO A 140 6.09 17.30 -21.50
N GLU A 141 5.40 16.71 -20.53
CA GLU A 141 4.62 15.46 -20.70
C GLU A 141 3.12 15.75 -20.69
N PRO A 142 2.47 16.05 -21.83
CA PRO A 142 1.09 16.52 -21.84
C PRO A 142 0.07 15.37 -21.78
N HIS A 143 0.44 14.21 -21.20
CA HIS A 143 -0.39 13.01 -21.18
C HIS A 143 -0.76 12.69 -19.74
N ASP A 144 -2.04 12.47 -19.51
CA ASP A 144 -2.54 12.01 -18.22
C ASP A 144 -1.91 10.67 -17.88
N VAL A 145 -1.33 10.58 -16.68
CA VAL A 145 -0.75 9.34 -16.16
C VAL A 145 -1.73 8.73 -15.18
N LYS A 146 -2.12 7.48 -15.43
CA LYS A 146 -3.10 6.76 -14.62
C LYS A 146 -2.43 5.71 -13.77
N TYR A 147 -2.83 5.65 -12.51
CA TYR A 147 -2.33 4.71 -11.52
C TYR A 147 -3.48 3.94 -10.90
N ASP A 148 -3.46 2.61 -11.07
CA ASP A 148 -4.36 1.71 -10.35
C ASP A 148 -3.84 1.51 -8.92
N LEU A 149 -4.61 1.94 -7.94
CA LEU A 149 -4.25 1.86 -6.53
C LEU A 149 -4.89 0.63 -5.88
N ARG A 150 -4.06 -0.23 -5.28
CA ARG A 150 -4.49 -1.35 -4.43
C ARG A 150 -4.14 -1.06 -2.98
N ILE A 151 -5.13 -0.62 -2.22
CA ILE A 151 -4.94 -0.13 -0.85
C ILE A 151 -4.89 -1.32 0.12
N GLY A 152 -3.85 -1.37 0.95
CA GLY A 152 -3.61 -2.46 1.91
C GLY A 152 -3.10 -3.76 1.29
N SER A 153 -2.78 -3.79 -0.01
CA SER A 153 -2.31 -5.00 -0.71
C SER A 153 -0.78 -5.13 -0.78
N LEU A 154 -0.06 -4.16 -0.25
CA LEU A 154 1.40 -4.19 -0.24
C LEU A 154 1.88 -5.11 0.89
N ASN A 155 2.66 -6.14 0.55
CA ASN A 155 3.27 -7.00 1.53
C ASN A 155 4.50 -6.33 2.19
N PRO A 156 4.91 -6.75 3.40
CA PRO A 156 6.08 -6.18 4.08
C PRO A 156 7.38 -6.34 3.29
N GLU A 157 8.31 -5.41 3.46
CA GLU A 157 9.64 -5.42 2.81
C GLU A 157 10.54 -6.58 3.28
N THR A 158 10.14 -7.26 4.35
CA THR A 158 10.75 -8.50 4.83
C THR A 158 10.33 -9.73 4.03
N LYS A 159 9.48 -9.55 3.01
CA LYS A 159 9.01 -10.60 2.09
C LYS A 159 9.40 -10.27 0.65
N ILE A 160 9.63 -11.31 -0.16
CA ILE A 160 10.07 -11.15 -1.56
C ILE A 160 9.01 -10.40 -2.36
N SER A 161 7.75 -10.81 -2.20
CA SER A 161 6.60 -10.14 -2.84
C SER A 161 6.52 -8.65 -2.51
N GLY A 162 6.88 -8.27 -1.28
CA GLY A 162 6.91 -6.89 -0.83
C GLY A 162 8.05 -6.07 -1.43
N GLN A 163 9.24 -6.67 -1.57
CA GLN A 163 10.38 -6.04 -2.25
C GLN A 163 10.11 -5.84 -3.74
N GLN A 164 9.61 -6.88 -4.41
CA GLN A 164 9.25 -6.83 -5.83
C GLN A 164 8.20 -5.75 -6.10
N ALA A 165 7.13 -5.69 -5.29
CA ALA A 165 6.08 -4.70 -5.47
C ALA A 165 6.60 -3.26 -5.34
N ARG A 166 7.50 -2.99 -4.39
CA ARG A 166 8.11 -1.67 -4.20
C ARG A 166 8.97 -1.28 -5.40
N LEU A 167 9.84 -2.16 -5.86
CA LEU A 167 10.71 -1.92 -7.01
C LEU A 167 9.90 -1.72 -8.29
N ASN A 168 8.91 -2.58 -8.54
CA ASN A 168 8.00 -2.45 -9.68
C ASN A 168 7.22 -1.12 -9.65
N ASN A 169 6.78 -0.67 -8.47
CA ASN A 169 6.11 0.63 -8.33
C ASN A 169 7.04 1.82 -8.61
N LEU A 170 8.35 1.65 -8.42
CA LEU A 170 9.37 2.66 -8.73
C LEU A 170 9.87 2.58 -10.18
N GLY A 171 9.37 1.64 -10.98
CA GLY A 171 9.78 1.44 -12.38
C GLY A 171 10.91 0.44 -12.58
N TYR A 172 11.53 -0.07 -11.51
CA TYR A 172 12.55 -1.11 -11.57
C TYR A 172 11.89 -2.49 -11.70
N PHE A 173 12.00 -3.10 -12.88
CA PHE A 173 11.30 -4.35 -13.18
C PHE A 173 11.88 -5.54 -12.40
N ALA A 174 11.22 -5.89 -11.29
CA ALA A 174 11.62 -6.93 -10.35
C ALA A 174 10.95 -8.29 -10.58
N GLY A 175 10.36 -8.49 -11.76
CA GLY A 175 9.65 -9.73 -12.14
C GLY A 175 8.15 -9.70 -11.85
N TYR A 176 7.47 -10.77 -12.27
CA TYR A 176 6.02 -10.96 -12.12
C TYR A 176 5.66 -11.92 -10.99
N SER A 177 6.60 -12.77 -10.59
CA SER A 177 6.42 -13.80 -9.58
C SER A 177 7.54 -13.74 -8.55
N VAL A 178 7.24 -14.17 -7.32
CA VAL A 178 8.24 -14.36 -6.24
C VAL A 178 9.35 -15.36 -6.60
N LYS A 179 9.19 -16.10 -7.71
CA LYS A 179 10.21 -17.02 -8.26
C LYS A 179 11.24 -16.31 -9.15
N ASP A 180 10.97 -15.09 -9.59
CA ASP A 180 11.81 -14.32 -10.52
C ASP A 180 12.97 -13.64 -9.76
N LEU A 181 13.78 -14.44 -9.06
CA LEU A 181 14.81 -13.95 -8.13
C LEU A 181 15.93 -13.17 -8.85
N ASP A 182 16.28 -13.58 -10.07
CA ASP A 182 17.30 -12.88 -10.85
C ASP A 182 16.83 -11.48 -11.27
N GLN A 183 15.57 -11.35 -11.72
CA GLN A 183 14.98 -10.04 -12.03
C GLN A 183 14.90 -9.15 -10.80
N LEU A 184 14.48 -9.69 -9.64
CA LEU A 184 14.47 -8.95 -8.39
C LEU A 184 15.87 -8.43 -8.04
N LEU A 185 16.90 -9.28 -8.19
CA LEU A 185 18.28 -8.89 -7.91
C LEU A 185 18.76 -7.77 -8.85
N TRP A 186 18.49 -7.88 -10.15
CA TRP A 186 18.86 -6.84 -11.12
C TRP A 186 18.16 -5.52 -10.85
N ALA A 187 16.87 -5.56 -10.54
CA ALA A 187 16.10 -4.37 -10.17
C ALA A 187 16.66 -3.70 -8.90
N ALA A 188 17.07 -4.49 -7.91
CA ALA A 188 17.72 -3.97 -6.70
C ALA A 188 19.09 -3.35 -7.00
N GLU A 189 19.90 -3.98 -7.86
CA GLU A 189 21.21 -3.46 -8.29
C GLU A 189 21.06 -2.11 -9.00
N GLU A 190 20.06 -1.99 -9.88
CA GLU A 190 19.76 -0.76 -10.63
C GLU A 190 19.31 0.36 -9.67
N PHE A 191 18.37 0.06 -8.77
CA PHE A 191 17.93 1.01 -7.73
C PHE A 191 19.10 1.52 -6.86
N GLU A 192 20.00 0.63 -6.42
CA GLU A 192 21.17 1.02 -5.62
C GLU A 192 22.13 1.92 -6.41
N CYS A 193 22.30 1.68 -7.72
CA CYS A 193 23.14 2.50 -8.59
C CYS A 193 22.61 3.94 -8.71
N ASP A 194 21.30 4.10 -8.86
CA ASP A 194 20.68 5.40 -9.09
C ASP A 194 20.55 6.24 -7.81
N HIS A 195 20.24 5.59 -6.68
CA HIS A 195 19.86 6.31 -5.46
C HIS A 195 20.88 6.28 -4.33
N ILE A 196 21.84 5.34 -4.33
CA ILE A 196 22.78 5.17 -3.22
C ILE A 196 24.22 5.35 -3.69
N ALA A 197 24.76 4.32 -4.34
CA ALA A 197 26.11 4.24 -4.86
C ALA A 197 26.25 2.93 -5.63
N LYS A 198 27.15 2.90 -6.62
CA LYS A 198 27.44 1.67 -7.37
C LYS A 198 27.83 0.52 -6.42
N PRO A 199 27.07 -0.58 -6.38
CA PRO A 199 27.30 -1.64 -5.40
C PRO A 199 28.65 -2.32 -5.63
N ALA A 200 29.43 -2.43 -4.55
CA ALA A 200 30.69 -3.20 -4.55
C ALA A 200 30.45 -4.71 -4.45
N LYS A 201 29.24 -5.13 -4.07
CA LYS A 201 28.78 -6.52 -3.91
C LYS A 201 27.32 -6.61 -4.32
N ARG A 202 26.87 -7.79 -4.74
CA ARG A 202 25.46 -8.05 -5.04
C ARG A 202 24.57 -7.67 -3.86
N PRO A 203 23.43 -6.99 -4.09
CA PRO A 203 22.46 -6.64 -3.06
C PRO A 203 21.99 -7.88 -2.31
N ALA A 204 21.79 -7.73 -1.00
CA ALA A 204 21.21 -8.77 -0.19
C ALA A 204 19.68 -8.71 -0.30
N ILE A 205 19.11 -9.57 -1.13
CA ILE A 205 17.65 -9.78 -1.17
C ILE A 205 17.21 -10.66 0.00
N VAL A 206 15.95 -10.56 0.40
CA VAL A 206 15.36 -11.48 1.38
C VAL A 206 15.49 -12.91 0.86
N ALA A 207 15.96 -13.81 1.72
CA ALA A 207 16.08 -15.22 1.37
C ALA A 207 14.71 -15.80 1.01
N ALA A 208 14.67 -16.68 0.00
CA ALA A 208 13.46 -17.39 -0.36
C ALA A 208 12.84 -18.06 0.88
N PRO A 209 11.50 -18.02 1.02
CA PRO A 209 10.84 -18.72 2.12
C PRO A 209 11.26 -20.19 2.13
N PRO A 210 11.44 -20.81 3.31
CA PRO A 210 11.69 -22.24 3.41
C PRO A 210 10.55 -23.05 2.76
N ASP A 211 10.87 -24.25 2.29
CA ASP A 211 9.91 -25.14 1.62
C ASP A 211 8.62 -25.30 2.46
N GLY A 212 7.50 -24.79 1.94
CA GLY A 212 6.17 -24.86 2.57
C GLY A 212 5.62 -23.53 3.13
N GLU A 213 6.40 -22.45 3.16
CA GLU A 213 5.88 -21.11 3.47
C GLU A 213 5.46 -20.39 2.17
N GLU A 214 4.17 -20.09 2.02
CA GLU A 214 3.68 -19.34 0.86
C GLU A 214 3.97 -17.84 1.05
N ASP A 215 4.66 -17.24 0.09
CA ASP A 215 4.71 -15.79 -0.08
C ASP A 215 3.70 -15.42 -1.18
N PRO A 216 2.42 -15.24 -0.84
CA PRO A 216 1.41 -14.90 -1.83
C PRO A 216 1.82 -13.60 -2.50
N ALA A 217 1.84 -13.59 -3.82
CA ALA A 217 2.09 -12.37 -4.57
C ALA A 217 1.13 -11.28 -4.06
N THR A 218 1.60 -10.03 -4.04
CA THR A 218 0.81 -8.87 -3.59
C THR A 218 -0.50 -8.71 -4.36
N ASN A 219 -0.59 -9.36 -5.52
CA ASN A 219 -1.76 -9.43 -6.37
C ASN A 219 -2.04 -10.89 -6.74
N ASP A 220 -3.32 -11.29 -6.65
CA ASP A 220 -3.82 -12.42 -7.43
C ASP A 220 -3.44 -12.22 -8.90
N THR A 221 -2.98 -13.28 -9.55
CA THR A 221 -2.23 -13.33 -10.83
C THR A 221 -2.84 -12.61 -12.05
N ALA A 222 -4.01 -11.98 -11.92
CA ALA A 222 -4.69 -11.22 -12.97
C ALA A 222 -4.29 -9.74 -13.05
N GLY A 223 -3.64 -9.19 -12.02
CA GLY A 223 -3.36 -7.76 -11.94
C GLY A 223 -2.04 -7.37 -12.59
N LYS A 224 -2.04 -7.06 -13.89
CA LYS A 224 -0.97 -6.28 -14.54
C LYS A 224 -0.58 -5.14 -13.59
N THR A 225 0.67 -5.10 -13.14
CA THR A 225 1.20 -3.98 -12.35
C THR A 225 1.03 -2.72 -13.20
N GLY A 226 0.16 -1.81 -12.76
CA GLY A 226 -0.38 -0.68 -13.54
C GLY A 226 0.61 0.43 -13.87
N VAL A 227 1.92 0.15 -13.96
CA VAL A 227 2.95 1.15 -14.21
C VAL A 227 3.65 0.96 -15.56
N GLN A 228 3.52 -0.20 -16.22
CA GLN A 228 4.14 -0.39 -17.52
C GLN A 228 3.08 -0.64 -18.59
N GLU A 229 2.94 0.35 -19.49
CA GLU A 229 2.22 0.17 -20.75
C GLU A 229 2.66 -1.14 -21.41
N ASP A 230 1.71 -1.84 -22.03
CA ASP A 230 1.92 -3.13 -22.73
C ASP A 230 3.08 -3.06 -23.76
N LYS A 231 3.43 -1.86 -24.23
CA LYS A 231 4.60 -1.57 -25.08
C LYS A 231 5.94 -1.64 -24.35
N ILE A 232 6.03 -1.13 -23.12
CA ILE A 232 7.26 -1.14 -22.31
C ILE A 232 7.58 -2.59 -21.90
N VAL A 233 6.56 -3.33 -21.47
CA VAL A 233 6.66 -4.77 -21.21
C VAL A 233 7.18 -5.53 -22.43
N LYS A 234 6.59 -5.30 -23.61
CA LYS A 234 7.05 -5.94 -24.87
C LYS A 234 8.48 -5.56 -25.25
N LYS A 235 8.91 -4.33 -24.96
CA LYS A 235 10.26 -3.86 -25.26
C LYS A 235 11.29 -4.46 -24.31
N LEU A 236 10.98 -4.57 -23.01
CA LEU A 236 11.84 -5.25 -22.03
C LEU A 236 11.97 -6.75 -22.34
N LEU A 237 10.87 -7.43 -22.70
CA LEU A 237 10.92 -8.84 -23.14
C LEU A 237 11.79 -9.02 -24.40
N ALA A 238 11.71 -8.09 -25.35
CA ALA A 238 12.52 -8.13 -26.57
C ALA A 238 14.01 -7.84 -26.35
N VAL A 239 14.35 -7.02 -25.34
CA VAL A 239 15.74 -6.64 -25.03
C VAL A 239 16.43 -7.66 -24.12
N HIS A 240 15.70 -8.26 -23.19
CA HIS A 240 16.25 -9.18 -22.19
C HIS A 240 16.02 -10.66 -22.46
N GLY A 241 15.31 -11.01 -23.54
CA GLY A 241 15.25 -12.38 -24.08
C GLY A 241 14.68 -13.41 -23.11
N MET A 242 13.36 -13.38 -22.92
CA MET A 242 12.58 -14.58 -22.54
C MET A 242 11.73 -15.03 -23.73
#